data_AF-A0A2L2YS11-F1
#
_entry.id   AF-A0A2L2YS11-F1
#
_cell.length_a   1.000
_cell.length_b   1.000
_cell.length_c   1.000
_cell.angle_alpha   90.00
_cell.angle_beta   90.00
_cell.angle_gamma   90.00
#
_symmetry.space_group_name_H-M   'P 1'
#
loop_
_entity.id
_entity.type
_entity.pdbx_description
1 polymer ?
#
loop_
_entity_poly.entity_id
_entity_poly.type
_entity_poly.pdbx_seq_one_letter_code
_entity_poly.pdbx_strand_id
1 'polypeptide(L)'
;YHHLNNATVYYYPTFPNIVHYVNFDTKDLNFIQVISIKAVVRNSAPEKIFIHCNCYSLFGKYWDMVKNISILEIKYKNKPTHVFGKLLSSVFHASDIARLQILMTYGGIFLDSDTYVIKSLHYYRRFEIALGWPPDQNLGTQLLVAHKNARFLRLWFNSYRYYRRERWYYNAGELPTTFILERMPYLVHRVLYDFGIHNLVQMLYGVRSREWKDFHAIHLLVRHKNYLLP
;
A
#
# COMPACT_ATOMS: atom_id res chain seq x y z
N TYR A 1 16.05 -6.12 -23.31
CA TYR A 1 14.88 -6.14 -22.42
C TYR A 1 14.96 -7.35 -21.50
N HIS A 2 15.60 -7.23 -20.34
CA HIS A 2 15.54 -8.30 -19.34
C HIS A 2 14.14 -8.33 -18.75
N HIS A 3 13.42 -9.43 -18.96
CA HIS A 3 12.11 -9.64 -18.38
C HIS A 3 12.23 -9.62 -16.85
N LEU A 4 11.70 -8.56 -16.21
CA LEU A 4 11.49 -8.52 -14.77
C LEU A 4 10.74 -9.80 -14.38
N ASN A 5 11.37 -10.67 -13.60
CA ASN A 5 10.69 -11.83 -13.03
C ASN A 5 10.92 -11.81 -11.52
N ASN A 6 9.94 -12.25 -10.72
CA ASN A 6 10.10 -12.31 -9.26
C ASN A 6 10.81 -13.60 -8.78
N ALA A 7 11.36 -14.38 -9.71
CA ALA A 7 12.13 -15.59 -9.45
C ALA A 7 13.66 -15.32 -9.41
N THR A 8 14.13 -14.26 -10.06
CA THR A 8 15.52 -13.80 -10.07
C THR A 8 15.58 -12.36 -9.60
N VAL A 9 16.21 -12.15 -8.44
CA VAL A 9 16.41 -10.83 -7.81
C VAL A 9 17.42 -10.03 -8.63
N TYR A 10 17.15 -8.76 -8.93
CA TYR A 10 18.18 -7.88 -9.50
C TYR A 10 19.22 -7.47 -8.44
N TYR A 11 20.48 -7.31 -8.84
CA TYR A 11 21.55 -6.87 -7.94
C TYR A 11 21.31 -5.48 -7.35
N TYR A 12 20.56 -4.62 -8.05
CA TYR A 12 20.27 -3.24 -7.67
C TYR A 12 18.78 -2.90 -7.82
N PRO A 13 18.27 -1.89 -7.09
CA PRO A 13 16.91 -1.39 -7.25
C PRO A 13 16.59 -0.97 -8.70
N THR A 14 15.43 -1.36 -9.20
CA THR A 14 15.09 -1.22 -10.64
C THR A 14 14.14 -0.06 -10.97
N PHE A 15 13.62 0.64 -9.96
CA PHE A 15 12.70 1.78 -10.13
C PHE A 15 12.86 2.80 -8.99
N PRO A 16 12.40 4.06 -9.13
CA PRO A 16 12.61 5.15 -8.16
C PRO A 16 12.11 4.88 -6.74
N ASN A 17 12.72 5.53 -5.74
CA ASN A 17 12.28 5.47 -4.33
C ASN A 17 11.13 6.46 -4.04
N ILE A 18 10.01 6.33 -4.74
CA ILE A 18 8.87 7.22 -4.57
C ILE A 18 7.83 6.52 -3.70
N VAL A 19 7.37 7.20 -2.64
CA VAL A 19 6.32 6.69 -1.76
C VAL A 19 5.00 7.38 -2.07
N HIS A 20 3.91 6.63 -2.09
CA HIS A 20 2.59 7.10 -2.45
C HIS A 20 1.57 6.82 -1.36
N TYR A 21 0.79 7.85 -1.02
CA TYR A 21 -0.39 7.79 -0.17
C TYR A 21 -1.62 8.26 -0.94
N VAL A 22 -2.82 7.86 -0.50
CA VAL A 22 -4.10 8.37 -1.01
C VAL A 22 -4.91 9.00 0.13
N ASN A 23 -5.42 10.21 -0.10
CA ASN A 23 -6.23 10.98 0.86
C ASN A 23 -7.43 11.63 0.15
N PHE A 24 -8.41 10.81 -0.24
CA PHE A 24 -9.61 11.31 -0.93
C PHE A 24 -10.67 11.83 0.04
N ASP A 25 -11.46 12.79 -0.44
CA ASP A 25 -12.66 13.36 0.23
C ASP A 25 -12.39 14.09 1.55
N THR A 26 -11.12 14.24 1.93
CA THR A 26 -10.68 15.03 3.08
C THR A 26 -9.53 15.94 2.70
N LYS A 27 -9.56 17.17 3.23
CA LYS A 27 -8.50 18.18 3.08
C LYS A 27 -7.62 18.30 4.33
N ASP A 28 -7.74 17.38 5.28
CA ASP A 28 -6.89 17.29 6.47
C ASP A 28 -6.25 15.89 6.53
N LEU A 29 -5.20 15.78 7.33
CA LEU A 29 -4.61 14.52 7.78
C LEU A 29 -5.09 14.22 9.20
N ASN A 30 -4.90 12.99 9.65
CA ASN A 30 -5.02 12.64 11.06
C ASN A 30 -3.64 12.28 11.65
N PHE A 31 -3.61 12.12 12.98
CA PHE A 31 -2.38 11.79 13.71
C PHE A 31 -1.67 10.54 13.17
N ILE A 32 -2.43 9.48 12.87
CA ILE A 32 -1.86 8.22 12.37
C ILE A 32 -1.18 8.42 11.02
N GLN A 33 -1.78 9.23 10.14
CA GLN A 33 -1.19 9.56 8.83
C GLN A 33 0.12 10.34 8.99
N VAL A 34 0.17 11.30 9.93
CA VAL A 34 1.41 12.03 10.25
C VAL A 34 2.50 11.09 10.75
N ILE A 35 2.16 10.15 11.62
CA ILE A 35 3.11 9.16 12.13
C ILE A 35 3.61 8.24 11.02
N SER A 36 2.73 7.78 10.12
CA SER A 36 3.10 7.00 8.94
C SER A 36 4.10 7.75 8.04
N ILE A 37 3.78 9.00 7.66
CA ILE A 37 4.64 9.83 6.82
C ILE A 37 6.01 10.06 7.47
N LYS A 38 6.04 10.40 8.76
CA LYS A 38 7.31 10.62 9.49
C LYS A 38 8.14 9.35 9.61
N ALA A 39 7.50 8.18 9.76
CA ALA A 39 8.19 6.89 9.79
C ALA A 39 8.90 6.61 8.47
N VAL A 40 8.24 6.89 7.34
CA VAL A 40 8.84 6.76 6.00
C VAL A 40 10.07 7.66 5.85
N VAL A 41 9.95 8.95 6.20
CA VAL A 41 11.07 9.91 6.13
C VAL A 41 12.26 9.41 6.95
N ARG A 42 12.00 8.90 8.16
CA ARG A 42 13.05 8.44 9.07
C ARG A 42 13.72 7.15 8.62
N ASN A 43 12.95 6.19 8.11
CA ASN A 43 13.40 4.80 8.03
C ASN A 43 13.64 4.29 6.60
N SER A 44 13.14 4.99 5.57
CA SER A 44 13.16 4.48 4.19
C SER A 44 13.80 5.43 3.15
N ALA A 45 14.32 6.58 3.57
CA ALA A 45 15.02 7.56 2.75
C ALA A 45 14.42 7.77 1.33
N PRO A 46 13.11 8.07 1.21
CA PRO A 46 12.47 8.25 -0.08
C PRO A 46 13.05 9.44 -0.84
N GLU A 47 13.07 9.34 -2.17
CA GLU A 47 13.39 10.46 -3.06
C GLU A 47 12.25 11.48 -3.06
N LYS A 48 11.00 10.98 -3.07
CA LYS A 48 9.77 11.76 -3.04
C LYS A 48 8.68 11.01 -2.28
N ILE A 49 7.80 11.77 -1.64
CA ILE A 49 6.55 11.28 -1.05
C ILE A 49 5.41 12.04 -1.71
N PHE A 50 4.48 11.33 -2.34
CA PHE A 50 3.30 11.91 -2.94
C PHE A 50 2.04 11.57 -2.14
N ILE A 51 1.29 12.59 -1.75
CA ILE A 51 -0.08 12.43 -1.26
C ILE A 51 -1.02 12.70 -2.43
N HIS A 52 -1.67 11.66 -2.92
CA HIS A 52 -2.67 11.76 -3.99
C HIS A 52 -4.03 12.10 -3.38
N CYS A 53 -4.60 13.25 -3.72
CA CYS A 53 -5.95 13.65 -3.29
C CYS A 53 -6.73 14.28 -4.44
N ASN A 54 -8.05 14.33 -4.32
CA ASN A 54 -8.93 15.13 -5.17
C ASN A 54 -8.94 16.61 -4.73
N CYS A 55 -7.75 17.14 -4.43
CA CYS A 55 -7.50 18.46 -3.86
C CYS A 55 -6.14 19.01 -4.32
N TYR A 56 -5.95 20.33 -4.24
CA TYR A 56 -4.66 20.97 -4.55
C TYR A 56 -3.87 21.34 -3.29
N SER A 57 -4.51 21.28 -2.12
CA SER A 57 -3.94 21.67 -0.85
C SER A 57 -4.61 20.92 0.30
N LEU A 58 -3.82 20.64 1.33
CA LEU A 58 -4.25 20.14 2.64
C LEU A 58 -4.07 21.26 3.67
N PHE A 59 -4.83 21.17 4.76
CA PHE A 59 -4.86 22.16 5.84
C PHE A 59 -5.08 21.44 7.17
N GLY A 60 -4.88 22.16 8.28
CA GLY A 60 -5.15 21.67 9.61
C GLY A 60 -3.90 21.27 10.38
N LYS A 61 -4.08 21.04 11.68
CA LYS A 61 -2.98 20.85 12.63
C LYS A 61 -2.04 19.71 12.25
N TYR A 62 -2.57 18.65 11.64
CA TYR A 62 -1.77 17.48 11.27
C TYR A 62 -1.02 17.69 9.96
N TRP A 63 -1.60 18.42 8.99
CA TRP A 63 -0.86 18.87 7.82
C TRP A 63 0.31 19.78 8.21
N ASP A 64 0.10 20.71 9.16
CA ASP A 64 1.13 21.62 9.64
C ASP A 64 2.36 20.90 10.22
N MET A 65 2.18 19.67 10.74
CA MET A 65 3.28 18.85 11.27
C MET A 65 4.19 18.23 10.20
N VAL A 66 3.77 18.22 8.94
CA VAL A 66 4.49 17.53 7.83
C VAL A 66 4.70 18.40 6.59
N LYS A 67 3.97 19.52 6.44
CA LYS A 67 4.00 20.37 5.24
C LYS A 67 5.39 20.90 4.84
N ASN A 68 6.31 21.00 5.79
CA ASN A 68 7.68 21.50 5.56
C ASN A 68 8.68 20.40 5.19
N ILE A 69 8.24 19.14 5.04
CA ILE A 69 9.10 18.06 4.53
C ILE A 69 9.34 18.33 3.04
N SER A 70 10.58 18.65 2.66
CA SER A 70 10.94 19.12 1.30
C SER A 70 10.66 18.12 0.17
N ILE A 71 10.61 16.84 0.49
CA ILE A 71 10.32 15.75 -0.45
C ILE A 71 8.84 15.35 -0.51
N LEU A 72 7.98 16.00 0.29
CA LEU A 72 6.54 15.74 0.34
C LEU A 72 5.79 16.67 -0.63
N GLU A 73 5.02 16.07 -1.55
CA GLU A 73 4.24 16.82 -2.55
C GLU A 73 2.79 16.35 -2.58
N ILE A 74 1.87 17.28 -2.77
CA ILE A 74 0.47 16.97 -3.07
C ILE A 74 0.35 16.73 -4.58
N LYS A 75 -0.25 15.60 -4.96
CA LYS A 75 -0.57 15.28 -6.36
C LYS A 75 -2.07 15.23 -6.53
N TYR A 76 -2.59 16.10 -7.41
CA TYR A 76 -3.99 16.05 -7.76
C TYR A 76 -4.30 14.73 -8.48
N LYS A 77 -5.30 14.01 -7.99
CA LYS A 77 -5.84 12.82 -8.62
C LYS A 77 -7.35 12.81 -8.47
N ASN A 78 -8.05 12.68 -9.59
CA ASN A 78 -9.48 12.43 -9.58
C ASN A 78 -9.77 11.12 -8.84
N LYS A 79 -10.64 11.19 -7.83
CA LYS A 79 -11.14 10.01 -7.13
C LYS A 79 -11.89 9.13 -8.13
N PRO A 80 -11.49 7.86 -8.33
CA PRO A 80 -12.24 6.95 -9.18
C PRO A 80 -13.69 6.82 -8.70
N THR A 81 -14.65 7.01 -9.61
CA THR A 81 -16.07 6.77 -9.33
C THR A 81 -16.55 5.45 -9.91
N HIS A 82 -15.89 4.98 -10.98
CA HIS A 82 -16.25 3.75 -11.68
C HIS A 82 -15.01 2.91 -12.01
N VAL A 83 -15.20 1.60 -12.16
CA VAL A 83 -14.20 0.68 -12.72
C VAL A 83 -14.90 -0.27 -13.70
N PHE A 84 -14.44 -0.31 -14.96
CA PHE A 84 -15.07 -1.08 -16.05
C PHE A 84 -16.60 -0.90 -16.12
N GLY A 85 -17.08 0.34 -16.02
CA GLY A 85 -18.51 0.68 -16.08
C GLY A 85 -19.29 0.42 -14.78
N LYS A 86 -18.68 -0.15 -13.74
CA LYS A 86 -19.33 -0.41 -12.45
C LYS A 86 -19.05 0.73 -11.47
N LEU A 87 -20.12 1.26 -10.85
CA LEU A 87 -20.02 2.29 -9.80
C LEU A 87 -19.36 1.74 -8.54
N LEU A 88 -18.37 2.46 -8.00
CA LEU A 88 -17.69 2.11 -6.75
C LEU A 88 -18.53 2.56 -5.55
N SER A 89 -18.77 1.66 -4.59
CA SER A 89 -19.62 1.93 -3.41
C SER A 89 -19.01 2.81 -2.34
N SER A 90 -17.69 2.97 -2.31
CA SER A 90 -17.01 3.61 -1.18
C SER A 90 -15.70 4.27 -1.58
N VAL A 91 -15.24 5.20 -0.75
CA VAL A 91 -13.91 5.80 -0.88
C VAL A 91 -12.80 4.75 -0.77
N PHE A 92 -13.02 3.67 -0.01
CA PHE A 92 -12.06 2.58 0.12
C PHE A 92 -11.87 1.84 -1.22
N HIS A 93 -12.97 1.52 -1.91
CA HIS A 93 -12.91 0.94 -3.25
C HIS A 93 -12.29 1.90 -4.26
N ALA A 94 -12.57 3.20 -4.17
CA ALA A 94 -11.92 4.20 -5.00
C ALA A 94 -10.40 4.26 -4.76
N SER A 95 -9.97 4.17 -3.50
CA SER A 95 -8.56 4.09 -3.12
C SER A 95 -7.88 2.82 -3.64
N ASP A 96 -8.56 1.68 -3.66
CA ASP A 96 -8.02 0.44 -4.24
C ASP A 96 -7.72 0.59 -5.73
N ILE A 97 -8.64 1.19 -6.47
CA ILE A 97 -8.43 1.49 -7.90
C ILE A 97 -7.31 2.51 -8.09
N ALA A 98 -7.31 3.56 -7.27
CA ALA A 98 -6.29 4.60 -7.34
C ALA A 98 -4.89 4.05 -7.08
N ARG A 99 -4.72 3.15 -6.10
CA ARG A 99 -3.46 2.47 -5.79
C ARG A 99 -2.85 1.82 -7.01
N LEU A 100 -3.64 0.98 -7.70
CA LEU A 100 -3.17 0.26 -8.89
C LEU A 100 -2.82 1.23 -10.01
N GLN A 101 -3.67 2.24 -10.27
CA GLN A 101 -3.39 3.25 -11.29
C GLN A 101 -2.12 4.08 -10.96
N ILE A 102 -1.91 4.44 -9.70
CA ILE A 102 -0.72 5.19 -9.26
C ILE A 102 0.53 4.34 -9.52
N LEU A 103 0.53 3.08 -9.06
CA LEU A 103 1.67 2.19 -9.28
C LEU A 103 1.91 1.92 -10.77
N MET A 104 0.86 1.78 -11.59
CA MET A 104 1.02 1.63 -13.05
C MET A 104 1.58 2.88 -13.74
N THR A 105 1.37 4.08 -13.17
CA THR A 105 1.91 5.34 -13.69
C THR A 105 3.34 5.58 -13.24
N TYR A 106 3.61 5.44 -11.94
CA TYR A 106 4.87 5.86 -11.31
C TYR A 106 5.80 4.70 -10.93
N GLY A 107 5.26 3.52 -10.68
CA GLY A 107 5.93 2.48 -9.90
C GLY A 107 6.05 2.92 -8.45
N GLY A 108 7.11 2.50 -7.77
CA GLY A 108 7.44 2.97 -6.42
C GLY A 108 6.80 2.12 -5.33
N ILE A 109 6.53 2.76 -4.19
CA ILE A 109 6.05 2.14 -2.96
C ILE A 109 4.70 2.77 -2.61
N PHE A 110 3.64 1.98 -2.59
CA PHE A 110 2.35 2.43 -2.09
C PHE A 110 2.18 2.02 -0.63
N LEU A 111 1.66 2.92 0.18
CA LEU A 111 1.31 2.69 1.58
C LEU A 111 -0.14 3.11 1.85
N ASP A 112 -0.90 2.24 2.53
CA ASP A 112 -2.10 2.67 3.24
C ASP A 112 -1.69 3.64 4.36
N SER A 113 -2.52 4.64 4.62
CA SER A 113 -2.14 5.78 5.47
C SER A 113 -2.00 5.45 6.96
N ASP A 114 -2.27 4.21 7.36
CA ASP A 114 -2.05 3.63 8.68
C ASP A 114 -1.03 2.47 8.67
N THR A 115 -0.10 2.50 7.71
CA THR A 115 1.08 1.63 7.70
C THR A 115 2.28 2.33 8.32
N TYR A 116 2.94 1.71 9.30
CA TYR A 116 4.15 2.24 9.92
C TYR A 116 5.38 1.52 9.39
N VAL A 117 6.28 2.25 8.72
CA VAL A 117 7.55 1.71 8.18
C VAL A 117 8.61 1.72 9.27
N ILE A 118 9.22 0.57 9.52
CA ILE A 118 10.17 0.34 10.62
C ILE A 118 11.60 0.24 10.07
N LYS A 119 11.76 -0.49 8.96
CA LYS A 119 13.03 -0.69 8.27
C LYS A 119 12.87 -0.28 6.81
N SER A 120 14.01 0.01 6.19
CA SER A 120 14.08 0.38 4.78
C SER A 120 13.41 -0.65 3.87
N LEU A 121 12.58 -0.15 2.94
CA LEU A 121 11.94 -0.99 1.91
C LEU A 121 12.78 -1.13 0.64
N HIS A 122 14.02 -0.61 0.64
CA HIS A 122 14.90 -0.56 -0.53
C HIS A 122 15.16 -1.94 -1.15
N TYR A 123 15.31 -2.98 -0.33
CA TYR A 123 15.57 -4.34 -0.80
C TYR A 123 14.49 -4.84 -1.76
N TYR A 124 13.23 -4.51 -1.48
CA TYR A 124 12.07 -4.98 -2.24
C TYR A 124 11.93 -4.34 -3.63
N ARG A 125 12.70 -3.28 -3.92
CA ARG A 125 12.78 -2.64 -5.25
C ARG A 125 13.60 -3.45 -6.27
N ARG A 126 14.17 -4.58 -5.84
CA ARG A 126 14.87 -5.56 -6.68
C ARG A 126 13.94 -6.57 -7.34
N PHE A 127 12.65 -6.53 -7.03
CA PHE A 127 11.62 -7.38 -7.60
C PHE A 127 10.73 -6.58 -8.55
N GLU A 128 10.07 -7.28 -9.46
CA GLU A 128 9.04 -6.68 -10.32
C GLU A 128 7.91 -6.10 -9.46
N ILE A 129 7.48 -6.86 -8.45
CA ILE A 129 6.54 -6.43 -7.41
C ILE A 129 6.74 -7.29 -6.16
N ALA A 130 6.75 -6.65 -5.00
CA ALA A 130 6.74 -7.30 -3.69
C ALA A 130 5.53 -6.85 -2.88
N LEU A 131 4.88 -7.81 -2.23
CA LEU A 131 3.70 -7.58 -1.39
C LEU A 131 3.62 -8.60 -0.25
N GLY A 132 2.87 -8.26 0.78
CA GLY A 132 2.60 -9.16 1.90
C GLY A 132 1.60 -10.24 1.47
N TRP A 133 1.92 -11.51 1.68
CA TRP A 133 0.99 -12.61 1.45
C TRP A 133 1.38 -13.79 2.35
N PRO A 134 0.84 -13.85 3.57
CA PRO A 134 1.09 -14.94 4.51
C PRO A 134 0.57 -16.29 4.00
N PRO A 135 1.10 -17.42 4.51
CA PRO A 135 0.51 -18.74 4.30
C PRO A 135 -0.98 -18.76 4.64
N ASP A 136 -1.76 -19.47 3.82
CA ASP A 136 -3.21 -19.69 4.02
C ASP A 136 -4.05 -18.42 4.18
N GLN A 137 -3.55 -17.29 3.69
CA GLN A 137 -4.22 -15.99 3.68
C GLN A 137 -4.23 -15.39 2.28
N ASN A 138 -5.03 -14.35 2.11
CA ASN A 138 -5.03 -13.53 0.90
C ASN A 138 -3.92 -12.47 0.96
N LEU A 139 -3.54 -11.93 -0.19
CA LEU A 139 -2.56 -10.86 -0.28
C LEU A 139 -2.98 -9.60 0.49
N GLY A 140 -2.00 -8.90 1.05
CA GLY A 140 -2.14 -7.59 1.66
C GLY A 140 -2.09 -6.47 0.62
N THR A 141 -2.88 -5.44 0.84
CA THR A 141 -2.99 -4.25 -0.04
C THR A 141 -2.34 -3.01 0.55
N GLN A 142 -1.93 -3.10 1.82
CA GLN A 142 -1.49 -1.97 2.65
C GLN A 142 -0.09 -1.49 2.27
N LEU A 143 0.76 -2.39 1.76
CA LEU A 143 2.11 -2.07 1.33
C LEU A 143 2.42 -2.85 0.05
N LEU A 144 2.64 -2.11 -1.03
CA LEU A 144 3.04 -2.65 -2.33
C LEU A 144 4.31 -1.95 -2.79
N VAL A 145 5.31 -2.72 -3.23
CA VAL A 145 6.56 -2.19 -3.79
C VAL A 145 6.63 -2.70 -5.23
N ALA A 146 6.42 -1.85 -6.23
CA ALA A 146 6.19 -2.31 -7.59
C ALA A 146 6.89 -1.45 -8.65
N HIS A 147 7.46 -2.14 -9.65
CA HIS A 147 7.81 -1.52 -10.91
C HIS A 147 6.53 -1.14 -11.66
N LYS A 148 6.52 0.01 -12.36
CA LYS A 148 5.32 0.49 -13.08
C LYS A 148 4.75 -0.48 -14.11
N ASN A 149 5.62 -1.29 -14.70
CA ASN A 149 5.27 -2.31 -15.68
C ASN A 149 5.06 -3.71 -15.08
N ALA A 150 4.91 -3.84 -13.75
CA ALA A 150 4.70 -5.14 -13.13
C ALA A 150 3.48 -5.85 -13.71
N ARG A 151 3.67 -7.06 -14.23
CA ARG A 151 2.66 -7.90 -14.89
C ARG A 151 1.45 -8.10 -14.00
N PHE A 152 1.69 -8.32 -12.71
CA PHE A 152 0.61 -8.51 -11.74
C PHE A 152 -0.30 -7.29 -11.61
N LEU A 153 0.22 -6.05 -11.67
CA LEU A 153 -0.61 -4.84 -11.56
C LEU A 153 -1.70 -4.80 -12.64
N ARG A 154 -1.36 -5.16 -13.88
CA ARG A 154 -2.33 -5.18 -14.99
C ARG A 154 -3.36 -6.29 -14.81
N LEU A 155 -2.95 -7.48 -14.38
CA LEU A 155 -3.86 -8.60 -14.14
C LEU A 155 -4.80 -8.29 -12.96
N TRP A 156 -4.27 -7.72 -11.88
CA TRP A 156 -5.03 -7.29 -10.72
C TRP A 156 -6.00 -6.17 -11.07
N PHE A 157 -5.57 -5.13 -11.81
CA PHE A 157 -6.49 -4.10 -12.27
C PHE A 157 -7.63 -4.70 -13.12
N ASN A 158 -7.31 -5.59 -14.06
CA ASN A 158 -8.30 -6.25 -14.90
C ASN A 158 -9.28 -7.17 -14.14
N SER A 159 -8.90 -7.71 -12.97
CA SER A 159 -9.81 -8.54 -12.17
C SER A 159 -11.03 -7.75 -11.66
N TYR A 160 -10.93 -6.42 -11.56
CA TYR A 160 -12.06 -5.55 -11.21
C TYR A 160 -13.18 -5.54 -12.26
N ARG A 161 -13.03 -6.20 -13.42
CA ARG A 161 -14.18 -6.52 -14.28
C ARG A 161 -15.23 -7.36 -13.52
N TYR A 162 -14.78 -8.16 -12.56
CA TYR A 162 -15.63 -8.96 -11.66
C TYR A 162 -15.95 -8.24 -10.34
N TYR A 163 -15.76 -6.92 -10.27
CA TYR A 163 -16.02 -6.11 -9.07
C TYR A 163 -17.40 -6.39 -8.47
N ARG A 164 -17.41 -6.57 -7.14
CA ARG A 164 -18.58 -6.80 -6.29
C ARG A 164 -18.70 -5.68 -5.26
N ARG A 165 -19.73 -4.85 -5.42
CA ARG A 165 -19.99 -3.64 -4.62
C ARG A 165 -20.01 -3.88 -3.10
N GLU A 166 -20.57 -4.99 -2.66
CA GLU A 166 -20.80 -5.30 -1.24
C GLU A 166 -19.62 -5.99 -0.54
N ARG A 167 -18.57 -6.36 -1.29
CA ARG A 167 -17.49 -7.20 -0.76
C ARG A 167 -16.18 -6.44 -0.70
N TRP A 168 -15.92 -5.78 0.43
CA TRP A 168 -14.78 -4.87 0.57
C TRP A 168 -13.43 -5.52 0.24
N TYR A 169 -12.97 -6.46 1.08
CA TYR A 169 -11.66 -7.08 0.91
C TYR A 169 -11.61 -8.08 -0.27
N TYR A 170 -12.76 -8.62 -0.69
CA TYR A 170 -12.82 -9.56 -1.80
C TYR A 170 -12.17 -9.01 -3.07
N ASN A 171 -12.54 -7.79 -3.46
CA ASN A 171 -12.09 -7.22 -4.74
C ASN A 171 -10.57 -6.96 -4.74
N ALA A 172 -10.04 -6.48 -3.61
CA ALA A 172 -8.68 -6.01 -3.52
C ALA A 172 -7.70 -7.11 -3.09
N GLY A 173 -8.09 -8.05 -2.23
CA GLY A 173 -7.21 -9.10 -1.72
C GLY A 173 -7.57 -10.51 -2.20
N GLU A 174 -8.80 -10.94 -1.97
CA GLU A 174 -9.20 -12.35 -2.19
C GLU A 174 -9.24 -12.74 -3.67
N LEU A 175 -9.95 -11.97 -4.50
CA LEU A 175 -10.09 -12.23 -5.93
C LEU A 175 -8.74 -12.30 -6.65
N PRO A 176 -7.82 -11.32 -6.52
CA PRO A 176 -6.52 -11.42 -7.17
C PRO A 176 -5.65 -12.54 -6.58
N THR A 177 -5.84 -12.93 -5.31
CA THR A 177 -5.12 -14.09 -4.75
C THR A 177 -5.60 -15.38 -5.41
N THR A 178 -6.89 -15.68 -5.26
CA THR A 178 -7.50 -16.95 -5.67
C THR A 178 -7.57 -17.14 -7.19
N PHE A 179 -7.85 -16.06 -7.93
CA PHE A 179 -8.02 -16.15 -9.38
C PHE A 179 -6.71 -16.07 -10.17
N ILE A 180 -5.68 -15.41 -9.61
CA ILE A 180 -4.42 -15.13 -10.32
C ILE A 180 -3.23 -15.78 -9.60
N LEU A 181 -2.97 -15.41 -8.35
CA LEU A 181 -1.71 -15.77 -7.68
C LEU A 181 -1.61 -17.23 -7.26
N GLU A 182 -2.71 -17.88 -6.88
CA GLU A 182 -2.70 -19.33 -6.60
C GLU A 182 -2.26 -20.15 -7.83
N ARG A 183 -2.55 -19.66 -9.04
CA ARG A 183 -2.19 -20.31 -10.30
C ARG A 183 -0.84 -19.85 -10.85
N MET A 184 -0.46 -18.61 -10.56
CA MET A 184 0.75 -17.97 -11.07
C MET A 184 1.49 -17.22 -9.95
N PRO A 185 1.98 -17.92 -8.91
CA PRO A 185 2.58 -17.28 -7.74
C PRO A 185 3.88 -16.54 -8.07
N TYR A 186 4.56 -16.92 -9.16
CA TYR A 186 5.78 -16.27 -9.68
C TYR A 186 5.56 -14.83 -10.15
N LEU A 187 4.32 -14.36 -10.23
CA LEU A 187 3.97 -12.98 -10.59
C LEU A 187 4.26 -11.96 -9.49
N VAL A 188 4.58 -12.42 -8.27
CA VAL A 188 4.95 -11.54 -7.14
C VAL A 188 6.11 -12.11 -6.34
N HIS A 189 6.89 -11.24 -5.72
CA HIS A 189 7.72 -11.62 -4.60
C HIS A 189 6.86 -11.66 -3.34
N ARG A 190 6.65 -12.87 -2.82
CA ARG A 190 5.80 -13.15 -1.67
C ARG A 190 6.54 -12.83 -0.37
N VAL A 191 6.13 -11.77 0.33
CA VAL A 191 6.63 -11.45 1.67
C VAL A 191 5.70 -12.08 2.70
N LEU A 192 6.19 -13.08 3.43
CA LEU A 192 5.32 -13.88 4.32
C LEU A 192 4.80 -13.06 5.50
N TYR A 193 5.69 -12.43 6.26
CA TYR A 193 5.32 -11.75 7.51
C TYR A 193 5.91 -10.35 7.66
N ASP A 194 7.08 -10.05 7.08
CA ASP A 194 7.82 -8.79 7.29
C ASP A 194 7.05 -7.50 6.98
N PHE A 195 6.01 -7.56 6.14
CA PHE A 195 5.16 -6.41 5.84
C PHE A 195 4.04 -6.18 6.87
N GLY A 196 3.92 -7.06 7.87
CA GLY A 196 3.04 -6.88 9.03
C GLY A 196 1.57 -6.70 8.66
N ILE A 197 1.11 -7.44 7.65
CA ILE A 197 -0.27 -7.34 7.13
C ILE A 197 -1.28 -8.27 7.81
N HIS A 198 -0.80 -9.24 8.59
CA HIS A 198 -1.65 -10.13 9.38
C HIS A 198 -2.17 -9.44 10.63
N ASN A 199 -3.07 -10.08 11.38
CA ASN A 199 -3.65 -9.48 12.58
C ASN A 199 -2.60 -9.32 13.69
N LEU A 200 -2.10 -8.08 13.84
CA LEU A 200 -1.11 -7.70 14.84
C LEU A 200 -1.71 -6.96 16.04
N VAL A 201 -3.04 -6.85 16.16
CA VAL A 201 -3.70 -6.02 17.19
C VAL A 201 -3.33 -6.44 18.60
N GLN A 202 -3.34 -7.74 18.90
CA GLN A 202 -2.95 -8.24 20.23
C GLN A 202 -1.50 -7.90 20.56
N MET A 203 -0.58 -8.09 19.60
CA MET A 203 0.83 -7.77 19.75
C MET A 203 1.05 -6.28 20.01
N LEU A 204 0.42 -5.41 19.21
CA LEU A 204 0.63 -3.96 19.26
C LEU A 204 -0.02 -3.29 20.47
N TYR A 205 -1.24 -3.72 20.82
CA TYR A 205 -2.09 -2.96 21.74
C TYR A 205 -2.49 -3.74 23.00
N GLY A 206 -2.62 -5.06 22.90
CA GLY A 206 -2.92 -5.93 24.05
C GLY A 206 -1.70 -6.10 24.93
N VAL A 207 -0.69 -6.83 24.42
CA VAL A 207 0.55 -7.13 25.16
C VAL A 207 1.64 -6.07 24.98
N ARG A 208 1.52 -5.20 23.96
CA ARG A 208 2.49 -4.14 23.64
C ARG A 208 3.92 -4.69 23.49
N SER A 209 4.04 -5.82 22.80
CA SER A 209 5.31 -6.52 22.56
C SER A 209 6.31 -5.62 21.82
N ARG A 210 7.61 -5.86 22.00
CA ARG A 210 8.67 -5.16 21.22
C ARG A 210 8.97 -5.82 19.88
N GLU A 211 8.42 -7.00 19.61
CA GLU A 211 8.60 -7.79 18.37
C GLU A 211 8.19 -7.01 17.11
N TRP A 212 7.33 -6.00 17.22
CA TRP A 212 7.00 -5.15 16.08
C TRP A 212 8.24 -4.51 15.45
N LYS A 213 9.35 -4.36 16.18
CA LYS A 213 10.61 -3.81 15.66
C LYS A 213 11.31 -4.72 14.65
N ASP A 214 10.95 -6.00 14.59
CA ASP A 214 11.58 -6.96 13.70
C ASP A 214 11.02 -6.92 12.28
N PHE A 215 9.85 -6.31 12.10
CA PHE A 215 9.20 -6.13 10.81
C PHE A 215 9.87 -5.04 9.97
N HIS A 216 9.61 -5.07 8.66
CA HIS A 216 9.94 -3.97 7.75
C HIS A 216 8.86 -2.88 7.80
N ALA A 217 7.60 -3.29 7.90
CA ALA A 217 6.46 -2.41 8.12
C ALA A 217 5.37 -3.15 8.89
N ILE A 218 4.45 -2.40 9.50
CA ILE A 218 3.27 -2.95 10.17
C ILE A 218 2.03 -2.17 9.75
N HIS A 219 0.95 -2.88 9.48
CA HIS A 219 -0.37 -2.28 9.39
C HIS A 219 -0.89 -2.06 10.81
N LEU A 220 -1.18 -0.80 11.16
CA LEU A 220 -1.49 -0.44 12.54
C LEU A 220 -2.88 -0.93 12.97
N LEU A 221 -3.82 -1.18 12.06
CA LEU A 221 -5.15 -1.72 12.38
C LEU A 221 -5.91 -0.91 13.46
N VAL A 222 -5.61 0.39 13.61
CA VAL A 222 -6.12 1.24 14.70
C VAL A 222 -7.64 1.22 14.79
N ARG A 223 -8.31 1.19 13.63
CA ARG A 223 -9.77 1.17 13.51
C ARG A 223 -10.42 -0.13 13.97
N HIS A 224 -9.63 -1.19 14.07
CA HIS A 224 -10.11 -2.53 14.41
C HIS A 224 -9.83 -2.91 15.86
N LYS A 225 -9.12 -2.05 16.59
CA LYS A 225 -8.73 -2.27 17.99
C LYS A 225 -9.93 -2.63 18.89
N ASN A 226 -11.03 -1.90 18.77
CA ASN A 226 -12.15 -1.97 19.71
C ASN A 226 -12.94 -3.28 19.70
N TYR A 227 -12.79 -4.09 18.65
CA TYR A 227 -13.49 -5.38 18.53
C TYR A 227 -12.54 -6.57 18.32
N LEU A 228 -11.24 -6.31 18.14
CA LEU A 228 -10.20 -7.34 18.08
C LEU A 228 -9.44 -7.48 19.40
N LEU A 229 -9.64 -6.57 20.35
CA LEU A 229 -9.25 -6.73 21.73
C LEU A 229 -10.51 -6.97 22.58
N PRO A 230 -10.45 -7.92 23.52
CA PRO A 230 -11.47 -8.05 24.56
C PRO A 230 -11.47 -6.84 25.51
#